data_AF-A0A847DZ09-F1
#
_entry.id   AF-A0A847DZ09-F1
#
_cell.length_a   1.000
_cell.length_b   1.000
_cell.length_c   1.000
_cell.angle_alpha   90.00
_cell.angle_beta   90.00
_cell.angle_gamma   90.00
#
_symmetry.space_group_name_H-M   'P 1'
#
loop_
_entity.id
_entity.type
_entity.pdbx_description
1 polymer ?
#
loop_
_entity_poly.entity_id
_entity_poly.type
_entity_poly.pdbx_seq_one_letter_code
_entity_poly.pdbx_strand_id
1 'polypeptide(L)'
;MTSHSHTVGARTYRFDDLRTLMARASPERSGDQLAGVAAGSAEERVAAQMALADLPLRRFLDEAVVPYEDDEVTRLIIDGHDAAAFEPVAHLTVGSFRDWLLSDVVDGAALAALAPGLTPEMAAAVSKIMRNQDLILVARKCAVRTRFRNTLGLPGRLATRLQPNHPTDDVAGIA
;
A
#
# COMPACT_ATOMS: atom_id res chain seq x y z
N MET A 1 16.47 -3.24 -18.17
CA MET A 1 15.51 -3.75 -17.16
C MET A 1 16.23 -3.77 -15.83
N THR A 2 15.71 -3.02 -14.86
CA THR A 2 16.19 -3.01 -13.47
C THR A 2 15.74 -4.31 -12.81
N SER A 3 16.69 -5.15 -12.40
CA SER A 3 16.39 -6.40 -11.68
C SER A 3 16.55 -6.17 -10.18
N HIS A 4 15.59 -6.63 -9.39
CA HIS A 4 15.66 -6.61 -7.93
C HIS A 4 16.16 -7.95 -7.42
N SER A 5 16.94 -7.95 -6.33
CA SER A 5 17.44 -9.21 -5.77
C SER A 5 17.71 -9.13 -4.29
N HIS A 6 17.62 -10.27 -3.62
CA HIS A 6 18.06 -10.42 -2.24
C HIS A 6 18.72 -11.79 -2.05
N THR A 7 19.79 -11.84 -1.25
CA THR A 7 20.55 -13.07 -1.01
C THR A 7 20.27 -13.58 0.39
N VAL A 8 19.79 -14.83 0.49
CA VAL A 8 19.57 -15.54 1.74
C VAL A 8 20.57 -16.69 1.81
N GLY A 9 21.56 -16.58 2.70
CA GLY A 9 22.66 -17.54 2.77
C GLY A 9 23.43 -17.61 1.45
N ALA A 10 23.44 -18.78 0.80
CA ALA A 10 24.10 -18.98 -0.50
C ALA A 10 23.17 -18.78 -1.71
N ARG A 11 21.88 -18.54 -1.50
CA ARG A 11 20.88 -18.45 -2.58
C ARG A 11 20.51 -16.99 -2.84
N THR A 12 20.66 -16.54 -4.09
CA THR A 12 20.15 -15.25 -4.54
C THR A 12 18.80 -15.41 -5.20
N TYR A 13 17.80 -14.71 -4.67
CA TYR A 13 16.49 -14.55 -5.27
C TYR A 13 16.50 -13.32 -6.16
N ARG A 14 15.98 -13.45 -7.39
CA ARG A 14 15.88 -12.37 -8.37
C ARG A 14 14.42 -12.16 -8.75
N PHE A 15 14.05 -10.91 -8.93
CA PHE A 15 12.73 -10.47 -9.37
C PHE A 15 12.94 -9.55 -10.57
N ASP A 16 12.32 -9.88 -11.70
CA ASP A 16 12.66 -9.30 -13.00
C ASP A 16 12.17 -7.86 -13.16
N ASP A 17 11.12 -7.49 -12.42
CA ASP A 17 10.50 -6.18 -12.42
C ASP A 17 9.83 -5.86 -11.07
N LEU A 18 9.42 -4.60 -10.90
CA LEU A 18 8.72 -4.13 -9.70
C LEU A 18 7.40 -4.86 -9.48
N ARG A 19 6.67 -5.20 -10.55
CA ARG A 19 5.41 -5.95 -10.49
C ARG A 19 5.60 -7.30 -9.80
N THR A 20 6.63 -8.04 -10.20
CA THR A 20 6.98 -9.36 -9.68
C THR A 20 7.43 -9.24 -8.24
N LEU A 21 8.32 -8.29 -7.92
CA LEU A 21 8.75 -8.03 -6.55
C LEU A 21 7.55 -7.76 -5.62
N MET A 22 6.66 -6.85 -6.01
CA MET A 22 5.47 -6.47 -5.26
C MET A 22 4.48 -7.63 -5.09
N ALA A 23 4.34 -8.49 -6.10
CA ALA A 23 3.50 -9.68 -6.01
C ALA A 23 4.07 -10.71 -5.03
N ARG A 24 5.35 -11.05 -5.17
CA ARG A 24 6.04 -12.07 -4.36
C ARG A 24 6.17 -11.65 -2.89
N ALA A 25 6.22 -10.34 -2.60
CA ALA A 25 6.27 -9.81 -1.24
C ALA A 25 4.91 -9.86 -0.49
N SER A 26 3.81 -10.17 -1.18
CA SER A 26 2.48 -10.22 -0.57
C SER A 26 2.37 -11.39 0.43
N PRO A 27 1.66 -11.21 1.57
CA PRO A 27 1.20 -12.34 2.38
C PRO A 27 0.42 -13.32 1.51
N GLU A 28 0.47 -14.60 1.88
CA GLU A 28 -0.17 -15.67 1.11
C GLU A 28 -1.69 -15.44 0.96
N ARG A 29 -2.17 -15.41 -0.28
CA ARG A 29 -3.56 -15.19 -0.66
C ARG A 29 -3.94 -16.12 -1.81
N SER A 30 -5.11 -16.75 -1.72
CA SER A 30 -5.59 -17.69 -2.75
C SER A 30 -5.77 -17.05 -4.13
N GLY A 31 -6.15 -15.77 -4.19
CA GLY A 31 -6.25 -15.03 -5.46
C GLY A 31 -4.90 -14.87 -6.17
N ASP A 32 -3.85 -14.51 -5.43
CA ASP A 32 -2.50 -14.35 -5.98
C ASP A 32 -1.91 -15.70 -6.43
N GLN A 33 -2.25 -16.78 -5.73
CA GLN A 33 -1.91 -18.15 -6.12
C GLN A 33 -2.62 -18.55 -7.42
N LEU A 34 -3.94 -18.30 -7.51
CA LEU A 34 -4.73 -18.61 -8.71
C LEU A 34 -4.23 -17.81 -9.93
N ALA A 35 -3.81 -16.56 -9.73
CA ALA A 35 -3.23 -15.72 -10.77
C ALA A 35 -1.77 -16.08 -11.12
N GLY A 36 -1.13 -17.00 -10.38
CA GLY A 36 0.25 -17.43 -10.62
C GLY A 36 1.33 -16.42 -10.19
N VAL A 37 0.95 -15.39 -9.43
CA VAL A 37 1.85 -14.28 -9.05
C VAL A 37 2.38 -14.39 -7.61
N ALA A 38 1.73 -15.21 -6.76
CA ALA A 38 2.19 -15.46 -5.39
C ALA A 38 3.56 -16.14 -5.36
N ALA A 39 4.36 -15.84 -4.33
CA ALA A 39 5.64 -16.50 -4.09
C ALA A 39 5.51 -18.04 -4.02
N GLY A 40 6.46 -18.75 -4.63
CA GLY A 40 6.51 -20.21 -4.67
C GLY A 40 6.94 -20.84 -3.35
N SER A 41 7.46 -20.05 -2.40
CA SER A 41 7.75 -20.51 -1.05
C SER A 41 7.69 -19.37 -0.03
N ALA A 42 7.61 -19.72 1.26
CA ALA A 42 7.73 -18.76 2.34
C ALA A 42 9.11 -18.06 2.35
N GLU A 43 10.18 -18.78 1.99
CA GLU A 43 11.53 -18.20 1.89
C GLU A 43 11.63 -17.17 0.76
N GLU A 44 11.07 -17.46 -0.42
CA GLU A 44 11.02 -16.50 -1.53
C GLU A 44 10.22 -15.25 -1.15
N ARG A 45 9.08 -15.43 -0.45
CA ARG A 45 8.29 -14.29 0.04
C ARG A 45 9.08 -13.41 1.00
N VAL A 46 9.80 -13.99 1.94
CA VAL A 46 10.66 -13.23 2.86
C VAL A 46 11.78 -12.53 2.09
N ALA A 47 12.43 -13.20 1.13
CA ALA A 47 13.44 -12.59 0.28
C ALA A 47 12.88 -11.41 -0.54
N ALA A 48 11.65 -11.53 -1.05
CA ALA A 48 10.94 -10.45 -1.74
C ALA A 48 10.62 -9.28 -0.80
N GLN A 49 10.17 -9.55 0.43
CA GLN A 49 9.92 -8.52 1.43
C GLN A 49 11.20 -7.77 1.82
N MET A 50 12.34 -8.47 1.91
CA MET A 50 13.64 -7.85 2.18
C MET A 50 14.11 -7.00 0.99
N ALA A 51 14.05 -7.53 -0.24
CA ALA A 51 14.32 -6.74 -1.45
C ALA A 51 13.43 -5.51 -1.56
N LEU A 52 12.14 -5.63 -1.21
CA LEU A 52 11.18 -4.53 -1.23
C LEU A 52 11.49 -3.49 -0.14
N ALA A 53 11.90 -3.92 1.05
CA ALA A 53 12.27 -3.02 2.14
C ALA A 53 13.49 -2.13 1.79
N ASP A 54 14.42 -2.64 0.99
CA ASP A 54 15.60 -1.89 0.53
C ASP A 54 15.32 -0.97 -0.67
N LEU A 55 14.12 -1.04 -1.26
CA LEU A 55 13.78 -0.26 -2.44
C LEU A 55 13.55 1.22 -2.10
N PRO A 56 14.20 2.18 -2.79
CA PRO A 56 13.92 3.61 -2.62
C PRO A 56 12.47 3.96 -3.00
N LEU A 57 11.78 4.80 -2.22
CA LEU A 57 10.41 5.22 -2.54
C LEU A 57 10.32 5.90 -3.92
N ARG A 58 11.33 6.70 -4.29
CA ARG A 58 11.39 7.35 -5.62
C ARG A 58 11.27 6.37 -6.79
N ARG A 59 11.61 5.08 -6.63
CA ARG A 59 11.48 4.08 -7.69
C ARG A 59 10.04 3.97 -8.22
N PHE A 60 9.04 4.14 -7.35
CA PHE A 60 7.62 4.05 -7.74
C PHE A 60 7.16 5.19 -8.66
N LEU A 61 7.96 6.24 -8.83
CA LEU A 61 7.71 7.32 -9.80
C LEU A 61 8.40 7.06 -11.14
N ASP A 62 9.47 6.26 -11.14
CA ASP A 62 10.27 5.94 -12.33
C ASP A 62 9.83 4.64 -13.02
N GLU A 63 9.13 3.76 -12.28
CA GLU A 63 8.69 2.44 -12.74
C GLU A 63 7.25 2.20 -12.31
N ALA A 64 6.34 2.42 -13.25
CA ALA A 64 4.93 2.16 -13.02
C ALA A 64 4.64 0.65 -13.14
N VAL A 65 3.79 0.12 -12.24
CA VAL A 65 3.37 -1.29 -12.30
C VAL A 65 2.56 -1.57 -13.57
N VAL A 66 1.75 -0.61 -13.99
CA VAL A 66 1.07 -0.58 -15.30
C VAL A 66 1.65 0.60 -16.09
N PRO A 67 2.00 0.44 -17.38
CA PRO A 67 2.61 1.53 -18.16
C PRO A 67 1.73 2.79 -18.22
N TYR A 68 2.36 3.96 -18.10
CA TYR A 68 1.69 5.27 -18.09
C TYR A 68 0.92 5.54 -19.40
N GLU A 69 1.52 5.17 -20.52
CA GLU A 69 0.96 5.28 -21.86
C GLU A 69 -0.31 4.46 -22.05
N ASP A 70 -0.45 3.34 -21.32
CA ASP A 70 -1.51 2.36 -21.53
C ASP A 70 -2.67 2.49 -20.54
N ASP A 71 -2.53 3.28 -19.47
CA ASP A 71 -3.49 3.29 -18.35
C ASP A 71 -3.79 4.69 -17.80
N GLU A 72 -5.06 5.09 -17.83
CA GLU A 72 -5.49 6.42 -17.37
C GLU A 72 -5.41 6.58 -15.85
N VAL A 73 -5.51 5.48 -15.10
CA VAL A 73 -5.40 5.49 -13.64
C VAL A 73 -3.96 5.80 -13.23
N THR A 74 -2.99 5.17 -13.89
CA THR A 74 -1.56 5.44 -13.72
C THR A 74 -1.26 6.90 -14.06
N ARG A 75 -1.82 7.44 -15.15
CA ARG A 75 -1.69 8.87 -15.46
C ARG A 75 -2.24 9.76 -14.36
N LEU A 76 -3.44 9.49 -13.87
CA LEU A 76 -4.04 10.25 -12.77
C LEU A 76 -3.18 10.21 -11.50
N ILE A 77 -2.61 9.05 -11.16
CA ILE A 77 -1.73 8.88 -10.00
C ILE A 77 -0.45 9.71 -10.16
N ILE A 78 0.24 9.57 -11.29
CA ILE A 78 1.53 10.22 -11.53
C ILE A 78 1.36 11.74 -11.74
N ASP A 79 0.36 12.16 -12.53
CA ASP A 79 0.11 13.58 -12.80
C ASP A 79 -0.47 14.30 -11.57
N GLY A 80 -1.13 13.56 -10.67
CA GLY A 80 -1.65 14.08 -9.41
C GLY A 80 -0.65 14.10 -8.25
N HIS A 81 0.55 13.57 -8.44
CA HIS A 81 1.56 13.47 -7.39
C HIS A 81 2.18 14.84 -7.05
N ASP A 82 2.18 15.20 -5.77
CA ASP A 82 2.81 16.42 -5.27
C ASP A 82 4.26 16.15 -4.80
N ALA A 83 5.23 16.62 -5.60
CA ALA A 83 6.65 16.46 -5.30
C ALA A 83 7.09 17.20 -4.02
N ALA A 84 6.48 18.35 -3.69
CA ALA A 84 6.82 19.09 -2.48
C ALA A 84 6.30 18.39 -1.23
N ALA A 85 5.09 17.81 -1.31
CA ALA A 85 4.54 16.97 -0.25
C ALA A 85 5.39 15.70 -0.02
N PHE A 86 5.94 15.12 -1.08
CA PHE A 86 6.75 13.90 -1.02
C PHE A 86 8.16 14.10 -0.46
N GLU A 87 8.76 15.29 -0.66
CA GLU A 87 10.16 15.55 -0.37
C GLU A 87 10.65 15.13 1.04
N PRO A 88 9.87 15.30 2.14
CA PRO A 88 10.28 14.86 3.47
C PRO A 88 10.64 13.38 3.58
N VAL A 89 10.06 12.51 2.75
CA VAL A 89 10.30 11.05 2.77
C VAL A 89 10.99 10.54 1.50
N ALA A 90 11.25 11.39 0.52
CA ALA A 90 11.71 10.98 -0.80
C ALA A 90 13.09 10.29 -0.81
N HIS A 91 13.89 10.49 0.24
CA HIS A 91 15.18 9.86 0.45
C HIS A 91 15.10 8.47 1.12
N LEU A 92 13.92 8.07 1.61
CA LEU A 92 13.73 6.83 2.35
C LEU A 92 13.56 5.64 1.39
N THR A 93 13.95 4.46 1.90
CA THR A 93 13.50 3.18 1.35
C THR A 93 12.12 2.83 1.90
N VAL A 94 11.46 1.81 1.32
CA VAL A 94 10.18 1.30 1.85
C VAL A 94 10.31 0.87 3.31
N GLY A 95 11.42 0.23 3.68
CA GLY A 95 11.73 -0.17 5.05
C GLY A 95 11.86 1.03 5.98
N SER A 96 12.67 2.02 5.61
CA SER A 96 12.82 3.24 6.41
C SER A 96 11.51 4.06 6.48
N PHE A 97 10.68 3.98 5.44
CA PHE A 97 9.35 4.59 5.45
C PHE A 97 8.40 3.89 6.42
N ARG A 98 8.42 2.55 6.51
CA ARG A 98 7.70 1.81 7.56
C ARG A 98 8.11 2.31 8.95
N ASP A 99 9.41 2.44 9.20
CA ASP A 99 9.90 2.87 10.51
C ASP A 99 9.52 4.33 10.81
N TRP A 100 9.58 5.20 9.80
CA TRP A 100 9.10 6.59 9.88
C TRP A 100 7.60 6.64 10.25
N LEU A 101 6.75 5.87 9.56
CA LEU A 101 5.31 5.80 9.86
C LEU A 101 5.01 5.30 11.29
N LEU A 102 5.82 4.37 11.79
CA LEU A 102 5.67 3.81 13.13
C LEU A 102 6.18 4.76 14.23
N SER A 103 7.11 5.65 13.92
CA SER A 103 7.73 6.57 14.89
C SER A 103 6.73 7.50 15.59
N ASP A 104 7.01 7.88 16.83
CA ASP A 104 6.16 8.77 17.64
C ASP A 104 6.16 10.22 17.15
N VAL A 105 7.10 10.59 16.26
CA VAL A 105 7.19 11.94 15.69
C VAL A 105 6.19 12.18 14.56
N VAL A 106 5.62 11.11 13.99
CA VAL A 106 4.64 11.20 12.90
C VAL A 106 3.23 11.16 13.47
N ASP A 107 2.49 12.24 13.27
CA ASP A 107 1.08 12.38 13.65
C ASP A 107 0.14 12.48 12.43
N GLY A 108 -1.15 12.62 12.70
CA GLY A 108 -2.16 12.70 11.63
C GLY A 108 -2.01 13.94 10.75
N ALA A 109 -1.44 15.05 11.25
CA ALA A 109 -1.24 16.26 10.46
C ALA A 109 -0.07 16.08 9.48
N ALA A 110 1.03 15.48 9.95
CA ALA A 110 2.16 15.12 9.10
C ALA A 110 1.74 14.14 7.99
N LEU A 111 0.93 13.13 8.32
CA LEU A 111 0.40 12.18 7.33
C LEU A 111 -0.53 12.86 6.31
N ALA A 112 -1.39 13.78 6.76
CA ALA A 112 -2.27 14.53 5.85
C ALA A 112 -1.48 15.43 4.89
N ALA A 113 -0.40 16.06 5.36
CA ALA A 113 0.48 16.87 4.52
C ALA A 113 1.28 16.02 3.52
N LEU A 114 1.69 14.81 3.91
CA LEU A 114 2.43 13.89 3.06
C LEU A 114 1.56 13.20 1.99
N ALA A 115 0.28 12.94 2.29
CA ALA A 115 -0.59 12.09 1.47
C ALA A 115 -0.61 12.43 -0.05
N PRO A 116 -0.62 13.71 -0.50
CA PRO A 116 -0.58 14.03 -1.92
C PRO A 116 0.72 13.61 -2.64
N GLY A 117 1.80 13.40 -1.88
CA GLY A 117 3.09 12.95 -2.38
C GLY A 117 3.29 11.42 -2.31
N LEU A 118 2.26 10.62 -2.03
CA LEU A 118 2.37 9.17 -2.00
C LEU A 118 1.55 8.54 -3.12
N THR A 119 2.18 7.63 -3.87
CA THR A 119 1.43 6.80 -4.84
C THR A 119 0.78 5.59 -4.14
N PRO A 120 -0.27 5.01 -4.72
CA PRO A 120 -0.86 3.76 -4.21
C PRO A 120 0.16 2.62 -4.10
N GLU A 121 1.13 2.55 -5.02
CA GLU A 121 2.19 1.54 -5.00
C GLU A 121 3.13 1.71 -3.80
N MET A 122 3.48 2.94 -3.41
CA MET A 122 4.27 3.20 -2.19
C MET A 122 3.51 2.73 -0.94
N ALA A 123 2.21 3.05 -0.85
CA ALA A 123 1.35 2.62 0.26
C ALA A 123 1.16 1.10 0.30
N ALA A 124 1.02 0.46 -0.87
CA ALA A 124 0.95 -0.99 -0.99
C ALA A 124 2.29 -1.65 -0.59
N ALA A 125 3.42 -1.09 -1.01
CA ALA A 125 4.74 -1.63 -0.76
C ALA A 125 5.04 -1.67 0.75
N VAL A 126 4.80 -0.56 1.44
CA VAL A 126 5.04 -0.48 2.88
C VAL A 126 4.08 -1.40 3.65
N SER A 127 2.83 -1.52 3.21
CA SER A 127 1.85 -2.42 3.84
C SER A 127 2.23 -3.91 3.71
N LYS A 128 2.91 -4.31 2.64
CA LYS A 128 3.36 -5.70 2.40
C LYS A 128 4.45 -6.16 3.37
N ILE A 129 5.20 -5.23 3.97
CA ILE A 129 6.27 -5.53 4.93
C ILE A 129 5.85 -5.24 6.39
N MET A 130 4.60 -4.84 6.62
CA MET A 130 4.06 -4.56 7.93
C MET A 130 3.40 -5.79 8.56
N ARG A 131 3.57 -5.93 9.88
CA ARG A 131 2.78 -6.89 10.67
C ARG A 131 1.39 -6.32 10.92
N ASN A 132 0.45 -7.16 11.34
CA ASN A 132 -0.91 -6.72 11.69
C ASN A 132 -0.91 -5.59 12.74
N GLN A 133 -0.02 -5.64 13.72
CA GLN A 133 0.11 -4.58 14.74
C GLN A 133 0.59 -3.27 14.13
N ASP A 134 1.59 -3.32 13.24
CA ASP A 134 2.09 -2.14 12.53
C ASP A 134 0.97 -1.48 11.72
N LEU A 135 0.20 -2.28 10.98
CA LEU A 135 -0.95 -1.81 10.19
C LEU A 135 -1.98 -1.11 11.08
N ILE A 136 -2.31 -1.68 12.24
CA ILE A 136 -3.26 -1.08 13.20
C ILE A 136 -2.70 0.23 13.78
N LEU A 137 -1.42 0.25 14.16
CA LEU A 137 -0.78 1.42 14.76
C LEU A 137 -0.68 2.59 13.78
N VAL A 138 -0.27 2.33 12.53
CA VAL A 138 -0.19 3.35 11.48
C VAL A 138 -1.59 3.83 11.10
N ALA A 139 -2.54 2.91 10.86
CA ALA A 139 -3.91 3.28 10.51
C ALA A 139 -4.59 4.13 11.60
N ARG A 140 -4.27 3.92 12.88
CA ARG A 140 -4.79 4.74 13.99
C ARG A 140 -4.35 6.21 13.91
N LYS A 141 -3.18 6.50 13.32
CA LYS A 141 -2.68 7.87 13.12
C LYS A 141 -3.41 8.57 11.97
N CYS A 142 -3.90 7.83 10.99
CA CYS A 142 -4.62 8.35 9.84
C CYS A 142 -6.03 8.84 10.21
N ALA A 143 -6.23 10.17 10.25
CA ALA A 143 -7.52 10.77 10.57
C ALA A 143 -8.29 11.21 9.31
N VAL A 144 -9.04 10.29 8.70
CA VAL A 144 -9.86 10.60 7.50
C VAL A 144 -11.27 10.99 7.91
N ARG A 145 -11.64 12.26 7.69
CA ARG A 145 -12.97 12.80 7.99
C ARG A 145 -13.69 13.21 6.72
N THR A 146 -14.91 12.72 6.55
CA THR A 146 -15.77 13.08 5.42
C THR A 146 -17.12 13.53 5.92
N ARG A 147 -17.78 14.42 5.16
CA ARG A 147 -19.09 14.96 5.52
C ARG A 147 -20.02 14.95 4.32
N PHE A 148 -21.24 14.48 4.57
CA PHE A 148 -22.40 14.69 3.72
C PHE A 148 -23.55 15.23 4.60
N ARG A 149 -24.61 14.43 4.82
CA ARG A 149 -25.64 14.72 5.83
C ARG A 149 -25.10 14.59 7.25
N ASN A 150 -24.26 13.57 7.47
CA ASN A 150 -23.56 13.30 8.73
C ASN A 150 -22.04 13.42 8.52
N THR A 151 -21.29 13.49 9.61
CA THR A 151 -19.82 13.47 9.60
C THR A 151 -19.31 12.10 10.04
N LEU A 152 -18.50 11.45 9.21
CA LEU A 152 -17.84 10.17 9.50
C LEU A 152 -16.35 10.37 9.79
N GLY A 153 -15.74 9.41 10.51
CA GLY A 153 -14.30 9.40 10.82
C GLY A 153 -13.89 10.24 12.05
N LEU A 154 -14.84 10.66 12.89
CA LEU A 154 -14.52 11.33 14.15
C LEU A 154 -14.00 10.33 15.19
N PRO A 155 -13.00 10.72 16.02
CA PRO A 155 -12.51 9.87 17.10
C PRO A 155 -13.60 9.42 18.07
N GLY A 156 -13.51 8.18 18.55
CA GLY A 156 -14.47 7.60 19.49
C GLY A 156 -15.85 7.30 18.90
N ARG A 157 -15.99 7.32 17.56
CA ARG A 157 -17.24 6.99 16.88
C ARG A 157 -17.05 5.79 15.95
N LEU A 158 -17.98 4.86 16.02
CA LEU A 158 -18.13 3.76 15.05
C LEU A 158 -19.47 3.97 14.34
N ALA A 159 -19.43 4.00 13.00
CA ALA A 159 -20.62 4.08 12.18
C ALA A 159 -20.89 2.73 11.51
N THR A 160 -22.14 2.44 11.21
CA THR A 160 -22.56 1.23 10.50
C THR A 160 -23.31 1.62 9.23
N ARG A 161 -23.25 0.74 8.22
CA ARG A 161 -24.08 0.84 7.03
C ARG A 161 -25.30 -0.06 7.22
N LEU A 162 -26.50 0.51 7.17
CA LEU A 162 -27.73 -0.26 7.05
C LEU A 162 -27.89 -0.67 5.57
N GLN A 163 -27.83 -1.97 5.29
CA GLN A 163 -27.90 -2.50 3.92
C GLN A 163 -28.84 -3.73 3.86
N PRO A 164 -30.17 -3.51 3.86
CA PRO A 164 -31.15 -4.59 3.68
C PRO A 164 -31.12 -5.07 2.23
N ASN A 165 -30.60 -6.27 1.99
CA ASN A 165 -30.53 -6.89 0.66
C ASN A 165 -31.61 -7.96 0.53
N HIS A 166 -32.88 -7.56 0.44
CA HIS A 166 -33.97 -8.51 0.24
C HIS A 166 -33.84 -9.20 -1.14
N PRO A 167 -33.97 -10.53 -1.27
CA PRO A 167 -33.69 -11.25 -2.53
C PRO A 167 -34.51 -10.79 -3.75
N THR A 168 -35.68 -10.22 -3.51
CA THR A 168 -36.60 -9.71 -4.55
C THR A 168 -36.85 -8.21 -4.43
N ASP A 169 -36.05 -7.50 -3.62
CA ASP A 169 -36.26 -6.09 -3.31
C ASP A 169 -37.68 -5.77 -2.80
N ASP A 170 -38.25 -6.66 -1.98
CA ASP A 170 -39.58 -6.45 -1.38
C ASP A 170 -39.53 -5.28 -0.40
N VAL A 171 -40.44 -4.31 -0.56
CA VAL A 171 -40.44 -3.07 0.21
C VAL A 171 -40.69 -3.34 1.70
N ALA A 172 -41.57 -4.28 2.04
CA ALA A 172 -41.85 -4.61 3.44
C ALA A 172 -40.68 -5.40 4.08
N GLY A 173 -39.93 -6.17 3.29
CA GLY A 173 -38.71 -6.83 3.73
C GLY A 173 -37.49 -5.90 3.84
N ILE A 174 -37.54 -4.73 3.18
CA ILE A 174 -36.49 -3.70 3.23
C ILE A 174 -36.72 -2.69 4.35
N ALA A 175 -37.97 -2.29 4.59
CA ALA A 175 -38.38 -1.26 5.53
C ALA A 175 -38.28 -1.69 7.00
#